data_AF-A0A4Y3WTV9-F1
#
_entry.id   AF-A0A4Y3WTV9-F1
#
_cell.length_a   1.000
_cell.length_b   1.000
_cell.length_c   1.000
_cell.angle_alpha   90.00
_cell.angle_beta   90.00
_cell.angle_gamma   90.00
#
_symmetry.space_group_name_H-M   'P 1'
#
loop_
_entity.id
_entity.type
_entity.pdbx_description
1 polymer ?
#
loop_
_entity_poly.entity_id
_entity_poly.type
_entity_poly.pdbx_seq_one_letter_code
_entity_poly.pdbx_strand_id
1 'polypeptide(L)'
;MSARTRSRVNARLTAGRTPRVVENSDFTAFGGRVIRAAGRRIAAGDVEALPYLAALSADLDAAITDAVTGLRAAGYSWGEIASRLGVTRQAAHQRWAGGPAATREVA
;
A
#
# COMPACT_ATOMS: atom_id res chain seq x y z
N MET A 1 -8.52 -20.31 29.84
CA MET A 1 -9.82 -20.36 29.13
C MET A 1 -10.25 -18.94 28.83
N SER A 2 -10.33 -18.53 27.56
CA SER A 2 -11.08 -17.32 27.18
C SER A 2 -11.64 -17.52 25.77
N ALA A 3 -12.96 -17.36 25.66
CA ALA A 3 -13.75 -17.74 24.51
C ALA A 3 -13.54 -16.76 23.34
N ARG A 4 -13.30 -17.29 22.13
CA ARG A 4 -13.34 -16.49 20.90
C ARG A 4 -14.77 -15.96 20.70
N THR A 5 -14.95 -14.65 20.83
CA THR A 5 -16.16 -13.94 20.40
C THR A 5 -16.41 -14.26 18.92
N ARG A 6 -17.45 -15.04 18.63
CA ARG A 6 -17.87 -15.30 17.24
C ARG A 6 -18.54 -14.05 16.70
N SER A 7 -18.04 -13.54 15.57
CA SER A 7 -18.72 -12.50 14.81
C SER A 7 -20.15 -12.95 14.48
N ARG A 8 -21.14 -12.09 14.74
CA ARG A 8 -22.56 -12.33 14.39
C ARG A 8 -22.86 -12.07 12.92
N VAL A 9 -21.86 -11.66 12.15
CA VAL A 9 -22.02 -11.38 10.72
C VAL A 9 -22.12 -12.70 9.96
N ASN A 10 -23.20 -12.83 9.19
CA ASN A 10 -23.47 -14.03 8.41
C ASN A 10 -22.46 -14.14 7.26
N ALA A 11 -21.49 -15.05 7.38
CA ALA A 11 -20.41 -15.22 6.42
C ALA A 11 -20.93 -15.51 5.00
N ARG A 12 -22.07 -16.21 4.90
CA ARG A 12 -22.72 -16.55 3.63
C ARG A 12 -23.30 -15.34 2.90
N LEU A 13 -23.69 -14.28 3.62
CA LEU A 13 -24.15 -13.01 3.04
C LEU A 13 -23.00 -12.05 2.73
N THR A 14 -21.84 -12.25 3.36
CA THR A 14 -20.67 -11.38 3.18
C THR A 14 -19.74 -11.89 2.07
N ALA A 15 -19.82 -13.18 1.71
CA ALA A 15 -18.98 -13.82 0.70
C ALA A 15 -19.18 -13.26 -0.73
N GLY A 16 -20.25 -12.52 -0.98
CA GLY A 16 -20.60 -11.96 -2.29
C GLY A 16 -20.49 -10.44 -2.38
N ARG A 17 -19.89 -9.74 -1.40
CA ARG A 17 -19.72 -8.29 -1.49
C ARG A 17 -18.69 -8.00 -2.58
N THR A 18 -19.18 -7.62 -3.76
CA THR A 18 -18.35 -7.05 -4.82
C THR A 18 -17.60 -5.86 -4.22
N PRO A 19 -16.26 -5.85 -4.28
CA PRO A 19 -15.50 -4.70 -3.84
C PRO A 19 -16.06 -3.46 -4.54
N ARG A 20 -16.27 -2.36 -3.81
CA ARG A 20 -16.53 -1.08 -4.48
C ARG A 20 -15.33 -0.86 -5.41
N VAL A 21 -15.58 -0.78 -6.71
CA VAL A 21 -14.57 -0.34 -7.67
C VAL A 21 -14.31 1.12 -7.32
N VAL A 22 -13.30 1.34 -6.48
CA VAL A 22 -12.75 2.66 -6.27
C VAL A 22 -12.03 3.00 -7.57
N GLU A 23 -12.24 4.21 -8.08
CA GLU A 23 -11.57 4.77 -9.26
C GLU A 23 -10.07 5.01 -8.96
N ASN A 24 -9.36 3.93 -8.62
CA ASN A 24 -7.98 3.94 -8.19
C ASN A 24 -7.08 4.53 -9.29
N SER A 25 -7.44 4.36 -10.56
CA SER A 25 -6.72 4.95 -11.70
C SER A 25 -6.79 6.48 -11.69
N ASP A 26 -7.97 7.06 -11.49
CA ASP A 26 -8.15 8.51 -11.58
C ASP A 26 -7.56 9.21 -10.35
N PHE A 27 -7.74 8.59 -9.17
CA PHE A 27 -7.11 9.03 -7.94
C PHE A 27 -5.58 8.97 -7.99
N THR A 28 -5.00 7.86 -8.47
CA THR A 28 -3.54 7.75 -8.61
C THR A 28 -2.99 8.65 -9.72
N ALA A 29 -3.74 8.87 -10.80
CA ALA A 29 -3.37 9.83 -11.84
C ALA A 29 -3.33 11.26 -11.29
N PHE A 30 -4.28 11.65 -10.45
CA PHE A 30 -4.25 12.93 -9.73
C PHE A 30 -3.01 13.05 -8.83
N GLY A 31 -2.77 12.08 -7.94
CA GLY A 31 -1.58 12.08 -7.07
C GLY A 31 -0.28 12.19 -7.87
N GLY A 32 -0.16 11.45 -8.97
CA GLY A 32 0.98 11.54 -9.87
C GLY A 32 1.15 12.92 -10.52
N ARG A 33 0.08 13.68 -10.78
CA ARG A 33 0.20 15.06 -11.28
C ARG A 33 0.78 15.99 -10.21
N VAL A 34 0.32 15.84 -8.96
CA VAL A 34 0.80 16.64 -7.82
C VAL A 34 2.29 16.41 -7.57
N ILE A 35 2.73 15.14 -7.50
CA ILE A 35 4.14 14.78 -7.26
C ILE A 35 5.05 15.36 -8.35
N ARG A 36 4.67 15.21 -9.62
CA ARG A 36 5.44 15.78 -10.75
C ARG A 36 5.53 17.31 -10.68
N ALA A 37 4.45 17.97 -10.25
CA ALA A 37 4.45 19.42 -10.09
C ALA A 37 5.35 19.88 -8.93
N ALA A 38 5.41 19.13 -7.82
CA ALA A 38 6.35 19.40 -6.73
C ALA A 38 7.79 19.28 -7.21
N GLY A 39 8.15 18.19 -7.88
CA GLY A 39 9.50 18.00 -8.43
C GLY A 39 9.93 19.10 -9.39
N ARG A 40 9.04 19.57 -10.28
CA ARG A 40 9.35 20.69 -11.19
C ARG A 40 9.61 22.02 -10.46
N ARG A 41 8.90 22.29 -9.36
CA ARG A 41 9.13 23.52 -8.56
C ARG A 41 10.48 23.48 -7.86
N ILE A 42 10.82 22.34 -7.27
CA ILE A 42 12.11 22.11 -6.59
C ILE A 42 13.26 22.24 -7.59
N ALA A 43 13.12 21.62 -8.77
CA ALA A 43 14.11 21.70 -9.84
C ALA A 43 14.35 23.12 -10.37
N ALA A 44 13.45 24.08 -10.11
CA ALA A 44 13.62 25.48 -10.51
C ALA A 44 14.59 26.27 -9.60
N GLY A 45 15.12 25.65 -8.53
CA GLY A 45 16.22 26.24 -7.75
C GLY A 45 16.12 26.09 -6.23
N ASP A 46 15.24 25.25 -5.70
CA ASP A 46 15.03 25.09 -4.25
C ASP A 46 15.60 23.75 -3.76
N VAL A 47 16.91 23.71 -3.50
CA VAL A 47 17.58 22.49 -3.00
C VAL A 47 17.13 22.13 -1.58
N GLU A 48 16.77 23.11 -0.76
CA GLU A 48 16.30 22.92 0.62
C GLU A 48 14.95 22.20 0.67
N ALA A 49 14.19 22.24 -0.43
CA ALA A 49 12.94 21.49 -0.54
C ALA A 49 13.13 20.01 -0.94
N LEU A 50 14.32 19.58 -1.34
CA LEU A 50 14.61 18.22 -1.77
C LEU A 50 14.32 17.16 -0.67
N PRO A 51 14.65 17.39 0.62
CA PRO A 51 14.30 16.46 1.70
C PRO A 51 12.80 16.19 1.82
N TYR A 52 11.94 17.19 1.55
CA TYR A 52 10.48 16.99 1.61
C TYR A 52 9.99 16.09 0.47
N LEU A 53 10.56 16.22 -0.74
CA LEU A 53 10.22 15.32 -1.85
C LEU A 53 10.72 13.89 -1.59
N ALA A 54 11.89 13.75 -0.95
CA ALA A 54 12.42 12.45 -0.53
C ALA A 54 11.52 11.80 0.54
N ALA A 55 11.06 12.57 1.54
CA ALA A 55 10.13 12.09 2.55
C ALA A 55 8.81 11.62 1.91
N LEU A 56 8.27 12.38 0.95
CA LEU A 56 7.06 11.96 0.21
C LEU A 56 7.27 10.66 -0.59
N SER A 57 8.47 10.43 -1.12
CA SER A 57 8.81 9.15 -1.76
C SER A 57 8.77 8.00 -0.75
N ALA A 58 9.32 8.21 0.44
CA ALA A 58 9.30 7.21 1.51
C ALA A 58 7.86 6.89 1.98
N ASP A 59 7.01 7.91 2.11
CA ASP A 59 5.59 7.73 2.45
C ASP A 59 4.86 6.90 1.38
N LEU A 60 5.16 7.13 0.10
CA LEU A 60 4.59 6.34 -1.00
C LEU A 60 5.07 4.88 -0.96
N ASP A 61 6.35 4.64 -0.68
CA ASP A 61 6.90 3.29 -0.51
C ASP A 61 6.26 2.55 0.68
N ALA A 62 6.00 3.25 1.79
CA ALA A 62 5.29 2.73 2.95
C ALA A 62 3.83 2.37 2.58
N ALA A 63 3.11 3.27 1.90
CA ALA A 63 1.74 3.03 1.45
C ALA A 63 1.65 1.82 0.49
N ILE A 64 2.64 1.62 -0.39
CA ILE A 64 2.74 0.42 -1.24
C ILE A 64 2.90 -0.83 -0.40
N THR A 65 3.74 -0.78 0.65
CA THR A 65 3.95 -1.91 1.57
C THR A 65 2.66 -2.29 2.31
N ASP A 66 1.90 -1.29 2.78
CA ASP A 66 0.60 -1.51 3.41
C ASP A 66 -0.40 -2.12 2.44
N ALA A 67 -0.46 -1.61 1.20
CA ALA A 67 -1.33 -2.15 0.17
C ALA A 67 -0.99 -3.62 -0.16
N VAL A 68 0.29 -3.94 -0.34
CA VAL A 68 0.76 -5.32 -0.59
C VAL A 68 0.43 -6.23 0.60
N THR A 69 0.64 -5.76 1.82
CA THR A 69 0.31 -6.50 3.05
C THR A 69 -1.19 -6.76 3.17
N GLY A 70 -2.02 -5.75 2.89
CA GLY A 70 -3.47 -5.87 2.83
C GLY A 70 -3.94 -6.88 1.77
N LEU A 71 -3.35 -6.85 0.57
CA LEU A 71 -3.65 -7.83 -0.49
C LEU A 71 -3.21 -9.25 -0.09
N ARG A 72 -2.06 -9.39 0.57
CA ARG A 72 -1.61 -10.69 1.10
C ARG A 72 -2.58 -11.24 2.15
N ALA A 73 -3.08 -10.39 3.05
CA ALA A 73 -4.09 -10.76 4.04
C ALA A 73 -5.45 -11.11 3.40
N ALA A 74 -5.78 -10.48 2.26
CA ALA A 74 -6.98 -10.78 1.48
C ALA A 74 -6.88 -12.07 0.64
N GLY A 75 -5.73 -12.75 0.64
CA GLY A 75 -5.55 -14.07 0.01
C GLY A 75 -4.80 -14.07 -1.32
N TYR A 76 -4.40 -12.90 -1.85
CA TYR A 76 -3.60 -12.85 -3.08
C TYR A 76 -2.21 -13.43 -2.87
N SER A 77 -1.76 -14.29 -3.77
CA SER A 77 -0.42 -14.88 -3.73
C SER A 77 0.68 -13.86 -4.10
N TRP A 78 1.91 -14.14 -3.67
CA TRP A 78 3.07 -13.35 -4.11
C TRP A 78 3.24 -13.33 -5.63
N GLY A 79 2.89 -14.42 -6.32
CA GLY A 79 2.98 -14.49 -7.79
C GLY A 79 1.98 -13.54 -8.46
N GLU A 80 0.74 -13.49 -7.96
CA GLU A 80 -0.30 -12.61 -8.48
C GLU A 80 -0.03 -11.12 -8.23
N ILE A 81 0.58 -10.79 -7.09
CA ILE A 81 0.99 -9.41 -6.78
C ILE A 81 2.18 -9.02 -7.66
N ALA A 82 3.19 -9.89 -7.75
CA ALA A 82 4.39 -9.64 -8.52
C ALA A 82 4.11 -9.42 -10.01
N SER A 83 3.21 -10.23 -10.60
CA SER A 83 2.83 -10.09 -12.01
C SER A 83 2.15 -8.74 -12.31
N ARG A 84 1.33 -8.22 -11.39
CA ARG A 84 0.68 -6.91 -11.52
C ARG A 84 1.65 -5.74 -11.36
N LEU A 85 2.72 -5.93 -10.59
CA LEU A 85 3.77 -4.94 -10.38
C LEU A 85 4.93 -5.04 -11.39
N GLY A 86 4.91 -6.03 -12.29
CA GLY A 86 5.97 -6.23 -13.28
C GLY A 86 7.30 -6.70 -12.69
N VAL A 87 7.27 -7.37 -11.52
CA VAL A 87 8.47 -7.89 -10.83
C VAL A 87 8.41 -9.41 -10.70
N THR A 88 9.54 -10.03 -10.32
CA THR A 88 9.55 -11.47 -10.01
C THR A 88 8.90 -11.74 -8.65
N ARG A 89 8.34 -12.94 -8.47
CA ARG A 89 7.78 -13.39 -7.18
C ARG A 89 8.80 -13.28 -6.05
N GLN A 90 10.05 -13.66 -6.32
CA GLN A 90 11.15 -13.63 -5.36
C GLN A 90 11.48 -12.18 -4.97
N ALA A 91 11.54 -11.25 -5.93
CA ALA A 91 11.73 -9.83 -5.65
C ALA A 91 10.59 -9.26 -4.80
N ALA A 92 9.34 -9.63 -5.09
CA ALA A 92 8.19 -9.22 -4.28
C ALA A 92 8.29 -9.75 -2.85
N HIS A 93 8.61 -11.03 -2.69
CA HIS A 93 8.80 -11.62 -1.37
C HIS A 93 9.94 -10.95 -0.60
N GLN A 94 11.10 -10.74 -1.22
CA GLN A 94 12.24 -10.08 -0.56
C GLN A 94 11.89 -8.64 -0.12
N ARG A 95 11.14 -7.90 -0.94
CA ARG A 95 10.78 -6.51 -0.65
C ARG A 95 9.72 -6.36 0.44
N TRP A 96 8.73 -7.26 0.49
CA TRP A 96 7.53 -7.04 1.34
C TRP A 96 7.25 -8.14 2.36
N ALA A 97 7.94 -9.29 2.35
CA ALA A 97 7.68 -10.36 3.32
C ALA A 97 8.16 -10.03 4.74
N GLY A 98 9.05 -9.05 4.91
CA GLY A 98 9.51 -8.60 6.22
C GLY A 98 8.45 -7.86 7.04
N GLY A 99 7.39 -7.36 6.38
CA GLY A 99 6.37 -6.49 6.98
C GLY A 99 6.96 -5.20 7.58
N PRO A 100 6.15 -4.15 7.82
CA PRO A 100 6.57 -3.12 8.75
C PRO A 100 6.75 -3.81 10.11
N ALA A 101 7.98 -3.77 10.65
CA ALA A 101 8.24 -4.16 12.03
C ALA A 101 7.20 -3.46 12.88
N ALA A 102 6.34 -4.26 13.53
CA ALA A 102 5.17 -3.79 14.23
C ALA A 102 5.50 -2.57 15.08
N THR A 103 4.82 -1.45 14.84
CA THR A 103 4.59 -0.41 15.84
C THR A 103 3.86 -1.06 17.01
N ARG A 104 4.63 -1.75 17.85
CA ARG A 104 4.28 -2.05 19.24
C ARG A 104 4.84 -0.91 20.07
N GLU A 105 4.18 0.24 20.02
CA GLU A 105 4.24 1.21 21.11
C GLU A 105 2.81 1.58 21.46
N VAL A 106 2.31 0.85 22.45
CA VAL A 106 1.23 1.22 23.35
C VAL A 106 1.80 1.13 24.75
N ALA A 107 2.16 2.28 25.33
CA ALA A 107 2.17 2.60 26.76
C ALA A 107 2.64 4.04 26.94
#